data_AF-A0A5J4PDA8-F1
#
_entry.id   AF-A0A5J4PDA8-F1
#
_cell.length_a   1.000
_cell.length_b   1.000
_cell.length_c   1.000
_cell.angle_alpha   90.00
_cell.angle_beta   90.00
_cell.angle_gamma   90.00
#
_symmetry.space_group_name_H-M   'P 1'
#
loop_
_entity.id
_entity.type
_entity.pdbx_description
1 polymer ?
#
loop_
_entity_poly.entity_id
_entity_poly.type
_entity_poly.pdbx_seq_one_letter_code
_entity_poly.pdbx_strand_id
1 'polypeptide(L)'
;VIHPKIREKIFKILYSTEEYDFLDQPCCNVLNELRRDFSIFNISNIQCGRPLLEREKRLQFFSFTGTKINRTIQLLFNIAEIKNIMDDRSSSFDIETSKEYLLPKWDCLTKVISEIDTYIANLLQTNPTLLNFSKYGGLLPEKYKVSLLKNKYFDFQHTVSFLKEIKLVNNI
;
A
#
# COMPACT_ATOMS: atom_id res chain seq x y z
N VAL A 1 13.01 5.58 -0.10
CA VAL A 1 11.84 5.47 -0.99
C VAL A 1 12.11 4.33 -1.94
N ILE A 2 11.27 3.29 -1.95
CA ILE A 2 11.45 2.13 -2.84
C ILE A 2 10.62 2.36 -4.11
N HIS A 3 11.22 2.07 -5.26
CA HIS A 3 10.56 2.23 -6.56
C HIS A 3 9.50 1.12 -6.77
N PRO A 4 8.28 1.43 -7.27
CA PRO A 4 7.21 0.44 -7.49
C PRO A 4 7.66 -0.83 -8.21
N LYS A 5 8.41 -0.69 -9.31
CA LYS A 5 9.00 -1.82 -10.08
C LYS A 5 9.77 -2.85 -9.25
N ILE A 6 10.43 -2.45 -8.16
CA ILE A 6 11.14 -3.39 -7.28
C ILE A 6 10.12 -4.29 -6.58
N ARG A 7 9.04 -3.71 -6.05
CA ARG A 7 7.97 -4.43 -5.34
C ARG A 7 7.19 -5.34 -6.29
N GLU A 8 6.91 -4.88 -7.50
CA GLU A 8 6.31 -5.69 -8.57
C GLU A 8 7.18 -6.90 -8.93
N LYS A 9 8.51 -6.70 -9.07
CA LYS A 9 9.43 -7.81 -9.37
C LYS A 9 9.54 -8.78 -8.20
N ILE A 10 9.56 -8.30 -6.95
CA ILE A 10 9.49 -9.17 -5.76
C ILE A 10 8.22 -10.02 -5.79
N PHE A 11 7.06 -9.40 -6.04
CA PHE A 11 5.80 -10.14 -6.14
C PHE A 11 5.83 -11.17 -7.27
N LYS A 12 6.38 -10.82 -8.43
CA LYS A 12 6.59 -11.78 -9.54
C LYS A 12 7.50 -12.95 -9.13
N ILE A 13 8.56 -12.72 -8.37
CA ILE A 13 9.49 -13.76 -7.90
C ILE A 13 8.77 -14.75 -6.96
N LEU A 14 7.89 -14.26 -6.09
CA LEU A 14 7.12 -15.09 -5.14
C LEU A 14 6.13 -16.05 -5.83
N TYR A 15 5.62 -15.69 -7.01
CA TYR A 15 4.68 -16.52 -7.79
C TYR A 15 5.33 -17.16 -9.03
N SER A 16 6.65 -17.06 -9.16
CA SER A 16 7.41 -17.69 -10.23
C SER A 16 8.04 -18.99 -9.75
N THR A 17 8.17 -19.96 -10.65
CA THR A 17 8.97 -21.18 -10.46
C THR A 17 10.42 -21.00 -10.94
N GLU A 18 10.80 -19.79 -11.37
CA GLU A 18 12.15 -19.47 -11.84
C GLU A 18 13.18 -19.73 -10.73
N GLU A 19 14.23 -20.46 -11.10
CA GLU A 19 15.42 -20.68 -10.29
C GLU A 19 16.51 -19.71 -10.73
N TYR A 20 17.31 -19.26 -9.77
CA TYR A 20 18.35 -18.28 -9.99
C TYR A 20 19.70 -18.92 -9.68
N ASP A 21 20.54 -19.03 -10.71
CA ASP A 21 21.87 -19.64 -10.66
C ASP A 21 22.84 -18.91 -9.73
N PHE A 22 22.61 -17.62 -9.49
CA PHE A 22 23.40 -16.79 -8.58
C PHE A 22 23.01 -16.91 -7.10
N LEU A 23 22.02 -17.73 -6.73
CA LEU A 23 21.60 -17.93 -5.34
C LEU A 23 22.23 -19.19 -4.74
N ASP A 24 22.82 -19.04 -3.55
CA ASP A 24 23.28 -20.18 -2.76
C ASP A 24 22.10 -20.95 -2.15
N GLN A 25 22.32 -22.21 -1.77
CA GLN A 25 21.29 -23.08 -1.20
C GLN A 25 20.51 -22.47 -0.01
N PRO A 26 21.14 -21.77 0.96
CA PRO A 26 20.39 -21.11 2.04
C PRO A 26 19.42 -20.04 1.53
N CYS A 27 19.82 -19.27 0.51
CA CYS A 27 18.95 -18.27 -0.11
C CYS A 27 17.77 -18.92 -0.84
N CYS A 28 18.02 -20.03 -1.55
CA CYS A 28 16.97 -20.81 -2.19
C CYS A 28 15.95 -21.37 -1.17
N ASN A 29 16.42 -21.83 -0.01
CA ASN A 29 15.56 -22.31 1.06
C ASN A 29 14.64 -21.20 1.59
N VAL A 30 15.19 -20.03 1.91
CA VAL A 30 14.40 -18.87 2.38
C VAL A 30 13.41 -18.40 1.30
N LEU A 31 13.83 -18.36 0.03
CA LEU A 31 12.92 -18.00 -1.06
C LEU A 31 11.76 -19.00 -1.17
N ASN A 32 12.03 -20.30 -1.02
CA ASN A 32 11.00 -21.33 -1.07
C ASN A 32 10.05 -21.28 0.14
N GLU A 33 10.55 -20.92 1.33
CA GLU A 33 9.70 -20.63 2.49
C GLU A 33 8.76 -19.46 2.21
N LEU A 34 9.28 -18.34 1.69
CA LEU A 34 8.45 -17.19 1.31
C LEU A 34 7.42 -17.55 0.24
N ARG A 35 7.79 -18.34 -0.77
CA ARG A 35 6.85 -18.83 -1.79
C ARG A 35 5.73 -19.69 -1.16
N ARG A 36 6.06 -20.53 -0.18
CA ARG A 36 5.07 -21.33 0.55
C ARG A 36 4.13 -20.44 1.37
N ASP A 37 4.63 -19.43 2.06
CA ASP A 37 3.80 -18.50 2.84
C ASP A 37 2.76 -17.79 1.97
N PHE A 38 3.11 -17.45 0.73
CA PHE A 38 2.18 -16.83 -0.23
C PHE A 38 1.39 -17.83 -1.08
N SER A 39 1.69 -19.12 -1.03
CA SER A 39 0.97 -20.16 -1.80
C SER A 39 -0.48 -20.33 -1.37
N ILE A 40 -0.83 -19.89 -0.15
CA ILE A 40 -2.20 -19.90 0.37
C ILE A 40 -3.14 -18.97 -0.42
N PHE A 41 -2.62 -18.05 -1.23
CA PHE A 41 -3.42 -17.15 -2.06
C PHE A 41 -3.45 -17.67 -3.51
N ASN A 42 -4.64 -18.00 -4.01
CA ASN A 42 -4.78 -18.48 -5.39
C ASN A 42 -4.74 -17.34 -6.41
N ILE A 43 -3.58 -16.73 -6.61
CA ILE A 43 -3.38 -15.60 -7.52
C ILE A 43 -3.04 -16.11 -8.92
N SER A 44 -4.05 -16.10 -9.81
CA SER A 44 -3.88 -16.46 -11.22
C SER A 44 -3.31 -15.32 -12.08
N ASN A 45 -3.59 -14.07 -11.73
CA ASN A 45 -3.11 -12.90 -12.44
C ASN A 45 -2.35 -11.95 -11.50
N ILE A 46 -1.02 -11.96 -11.60
CA ILE A 46 -0.10 -11.15 -10.79
C ILE A 46 -0.28 -9.63 -11.05
N GLN A 47 -0.80 -9.24 -12.22
CA GLN A 47 -0.97 -7.82 -12.55
C GLN A 47 -2.04 -7.17 -11.65
N CYS A 48 -3.18 -7.84 -11.48
CA CYS A 48 -4.31 -7.32 -10.70
C CYS A 48 -4.49 -7.97 -9.33
N GLY A 49 -4.12 -9.24 -9.15
CA GLY A 49 -4.36 -9.97 -7.91
C GLY A 49 -3.48 -9.48 -6.78
N ARG A 50 -4.07 -9.16 -5.62
CA ARG A 50 -3.32 -8.77 -4.42
C ARG A 50 -3.74 -9.62 -3.21
N PRO A 51 -2.78 -10.17 -2.44
CA PRO A 51 -3.10 -10.96 -1.27
C PRO A 51 -3.83 -10.14 -0.20
N LEU A 52 -4.91 -10.71 0.33
CA LEU A 52 -5.60 -10.25 1.53
C LEU A 52 -5.68 -11.43 2.49
N LEU A 53 -4.81 -11.44 3.48
CA LEU A 53 -4.83 -12.45 4.54
C LEU A 53 -5.94 -12.12 5.53
N GLU A 54 -6.77 -13.10 5.83
CA GLU A 54 -7.85 -12.96 6.80
C GLU A 54 -7.55 -13.88 8.00
N ARG A 55 -7.39 -13.27 9.18
CA ARG A 55 -7.18 -13.99 10.44
C ARG A 55 -8.10 -13.44 11.52
N GLU A 56 -9.06 -14.26 11.92
CA GLU A 56 -10.07 -13.95 12.94
C GLU A 56 -10.88 -12.67 12.65
N LYS A 57 -10.35 -11.49 13.02
CA LYS A 57 -10.94 -10.16 12.83
C LYS A 57 -9.90 -9.10 12.42
N ARG A 58 -8.75 -9.55 11.93
CA ARG A 58 -7.69 -8.71 11.39
C ARG A 58 -7.46 -9.12 9.95
N LEU A 59 -7.33 -8.13 9.09
CA LEU A 59 -6.93 -8.34 7.72
C LEU A 59 -5.50 -7.87 7.56
N GLN A 60 -4.73 -8.59 6.76
CA GLN A 60 -3.42 -8.13 6.33
C GLN A 60 -3.41 -8.02 4.81
N PHE A 61 -3.42 -6.79 4.31
CA PHE A 61 -3.41 -6.50 2.88
C PHE A 61 -1.98 -6.30 2.40
N PHE A 62 -1.55 -7.05 1.38
CA PHE A 62 -0.23 -6.91 0.76
C PHE A 62 -0.34 -6.20 -0.58
N SER A 63 0.13 -4.96 -0.66
CA SER A 63 -0.04 -4.11 -1.83
C SER A 63 1.01 -4.33 -2.92
N PHE A 64 2.22 -4.71 -2.53
CA PHE A 64 3.40 -4.84 -3.40
C PHE A 64 3.59 -3.64 -4.36
N THR A 65 3.38 -2.43 -3.85
CA THR A 65 3.52 -1.18 -4.61
C THR A 65 4.47 -0.19 -3.93
N GLY A 66 4.74 0.93 -4.59
CA GLY A 66 5.69 1.94 -4.11
C GLY A 66 5.24 2.66 -2.84
N THR A 67 6.23 3.19 -2.10
CA THR A 67 6.01 3.89 -0.83
C THR A 67 4.99 5.02 -0.91
N LYS A 68 4.96 5.81 -2.00
CA LYS A 68 3.99 6.90 -2.15
C LYS A 68 2.56 6.41 -2.29
N ILE A 69 2.35 5.35 -3.08
CA ILE A 69 1.04 4.73 -3.27
C ILE A 69 0.57 4.14 -1.94
N ASN A 70 1.45 3.47 -1.19
CA ASN A 70 1.12 2.94 0.14
C ASN A 70 0.72 4.04 1.12
N ARG A 71 1.46 5.16 1.17
CA ARG A 71 1.12 6.32 2.00
C ARG A 71 -0.24 6.91 1.62
N THR A 72 -0.54 6.97 0.33
CA THR A 72 -1.86 7.41 -0.14
C THR A 72 -2.95 6.45 0.28
N ILE A 73 -2.75 5.13 0.16
CA ILE A 73 -3.71 4.13 0.63
C ILE A 73 -3.94 4.28 2.14
N GLN A 74 -2.89 4.44 2.93
CA GLN A 74 -2.99 4.71 4.38
C GLN A 74 -3.83 5.95 4.67
N LEU A 75 -3.60 7.05 3.95
CA LEU A 75 -4.40 8.26 4.08
C LEU A 75 -5.88 7.99 3.77
N LEU A 76 -6.18 7.28 2.69
CA LEU A 76 -7.56 6.95 2.31
C LEU A 76 -8.25 6.05 3.34
N PHE A 77 -7.53 5.07 3.91
CA PHE A 77 -8.05 4.28 5.03
C PHE A 77 -8.34 5.13 6.25
N ASN A 78 -7.45 6.07 6.61
CA ASN A 78 -7.67 6.97 7.73
C ASN A 78 -8.90 7.87 7.51
N ILE A 79 -9.08 8.39 6.29
CA ILE A 79 -10.26 9.19 5.91
C ILE A 79 -11.54 8.35 5.99
N ALA A 80 -11.49 7.09 5.60
CA ALA A 80 -12.61 6.15 5.68
C ALA A 80 -12.82 5.57 7.09
N GLU A 81 -12.10 6.08 8.11
CA GLU A 81 -12.14 5.62 9.49
C GLU A 81 -11.81 4.11 9.65
N ILE A 82 -10.93 3.61 8.79
CA ILE A 82 -10.43 2.24 8.84
C ILE A 82 -9.14 2.24 9.66
N LYS A 83 -9.18 1.64 10.85
CA LYS A 83 -7.99 1.46 11.69
C LYS A 83 -6.97 0.58 10.98
N ASN A 84 -5.80 1.14 10.71
CA ASN A 84 -4.75 0.47 9.96
C ASN A 84 -3.35 0.86 10.44
N ILE A 85 -2.40 -0.06 10.26
CA ILE A 85 -0.96 0.15 10.45
C ILE A 85 -0.27 -0.26 9.16
N MET A 86 0.45 0.67 8.53
CA MET A 86 1.22 0.40 7.32
C MET A 86 2.65 -0.01 7.69
N ASP A 87 3.11 -1.13 7.14
CA ASP A 87 4.53 -1.52 7.15
C ASP A 87 5.12 -1.33 5.75
N ASP A 88 5.99 -0.31 5.62
CA ASP A 88 6.66 0.00 4.36
C ASP A 88 7.66 -1.10 3.96
N ARG A 89 8.21 -1.89 4.90
CA ARG A 89 9.20 -2.94 4.62
C ARG A 89 8.59 -4.13 3.91
N SER A 90 7.44 -4.60 4.38
CA SER A 90 6.65 -5.68 3.76
C SER A 90 5.72 -5.19 2.66
N SER A 91 5.48 -3.87 2.54
CA SER A 91 4.41 -3.32 1.69
C SER A 91 3.05 -3.91 2.06
N SER A 92 2.77 -3.95 3.36
CA SER A 92 1.52 -4.47 3.89
C SER A 92 0.81 -3.48 4.81
N PHE A 93 -0.46 -3.75 5.04
CA PHE A 93 -1.33 -3.03 5.96
C PHE A 93 -1.98 -4.03 6.88
N ASP A 94 -1.78 -3.85 8.19
CA ASP A 94 -2.57 -4.55 9.20
C ASP A 94 -3.82 -3.72 9.47
N ILE A 95 -4.99 -4.29 9.20
CA ILE A 95 -6.28 -3.62 9.25
C ILE A 95 -7.13 -4.28 10.32
N GLU A 96 -7.60 -3.49 11.28
CA GLU A 96 -8.40 -3.96 12.42
C GLU A 96 -9.90 -3.96 12.08
N THR A 97 -10.28 -4.78 11.12
CA THR A 97 -11.68 -4.90 10.69
C THR A 97 -11.94 -6.25 10.03
N SER A 98 -13.21 -6.58 9.79
CA SER A 98 -13.60 -7.78 9.03
C SER A 98 -13.72 -7.47 7.54
N LYS A 99 -13.66 -8.51 6.70
CA LYS A 99 -13.76 -8.37 5.25
C LYS A 99 -15.09 -7.77 4.81
N GLU A 100 -16.19 -8.17 5.45
CA GLU A 100 -17.54 -7.68 5.15
C GLU A 100 -17.67 -6.17 5.38
N TYR A 101 -16.90 -5.64 6.33
CA TYR A 101 -16.85 -4.21 6.60
C TYR A 101 -15.89 -3.45 5.67
N LEU A 102 -14.78 -4.09 5.28
CA LEU A 102 -13.78 -3.48 4.40
C LEU A 102 -14.30 -3.30 2.97
N LEU A 103 -14.92 -4.33 2.38
CA LEU A 103 -15.27 -4.34 0.95
C LEU A 103 -16.20 -3.18 0.53
N PRO A 104 -17.29 -2.85 1.24
CA PRO A 104 -18.15 -1.72 0.87
C PRO A 104 -17.42 -0.37 0.93
N LYS A 105 -16.50 -0.23 1.90
CA LYS A 105 -15.67 0.98 2.04
C LYS A 105 -14.60 1.05 0.95
N TRP A 106 -14.06 -0.08 0.53
CA TRP A 106 -13.02 -0.19 -0.51
C TRP A 106 -13.43 0.52 -1.80
N ASP A 107 -14.64 0.25 -2.28
CA ASP A 107 -15.19 0.86 -3.51
C ASP A 107 -15.42 2.36 -3.37
N CYS A 108 -15.51 2.86 -2.14
CA CYS A 108 -15.71 4.27 -1.83
C CYS A 108 -14.41 5.04 -1.59
N LEU A 109 -13.27 4.37 -1.42
CA LEU A 109 -11.97 5.01 -1.09
C LEU A 109 -11.55 6.07 -2.12
N THR A 110 -11.89 5.88 -3.39
CA THR A 110 -11.49 6.83 -4.44
C THR A 110 -12.44 8.02 -4.59
N LYS A 111 -13.63 7.98 -3.96
CA LYS A 111 -14.64 9.04 -4.09
C LYS A 111 -14.24 10.33 -3.37
N VAL A 112 -13.46 10.22 -2.28
CA VAL A 112 -13.03 11.36 -1.45
C VAL A 112 -11.91 12.20 -2.08
N ILE A 113 -11.40 11.80 -3.25
CA ILE A 113 -10.22 12.42 -3.86
C ILE A 113 -10.48 13.83 -4.37
N SER A 114 -11.72 14.17 -4.72
CA SER A 114 -12.11 15.54 -5.08
C SER A 114 -11.91 16.53 -3.93
N GLU A 115 -11.99 16.05 -2.68
CA GLU A 115 -11.89 16.86 -1.46
C GLU A 115 -10.54 16.69 -0.75
N ILE A 116 -9.57 16.05 -1.40
CA ILE A 116 -8.33 15.62 -0.75
C ILE A 116 -7.48 16.76 -0.21
N ASP A 117 -7.57 17.94 -0.80
CA ASP A 117 -6.79 19.11 -0.37
C ASP A 117 -7.18 19.53 1.05
N THR A 118 -8.47 19.45 1.39
CA THR A 118 -8.99 19.70 2.74
C THR A 118 -8.45 18.69 3.74
N TYR A 119 -8.44 17.41 3.38
CA TYR A 119 -7.91 16.35 4.24
C TYR A 119 -6.39 16.50 4.47
N ILE A 120 -5.63 16.90 3.44
CA ILE A 120 -4.19 17.14 3.58
C ILE A 120 -3.93 18.36 4.46
N ALA A 121 -4.72 19.43 4.34
CA ALA A 121 -4.61 20.60 5.20
C ALA A 121 -4.84 20.21 6.68
N ASN A 122 -5.89 19.45 6.97
CA ASN A 122 -6.17 18.95 8.33
C ASN A 122 -5.06 18.01 8.85
N LEU A 123 -4.52 17.16 7.98
CA LEU A 123 -3.40 16.29 8.33
C LEU A 123 -2.14 17.10 8.68
N LEU A 124 -1.87 18.19 7.98
CA LEU A 124 -0.74 19.07 8.26
C LEU A 124 -0.89 19.83 9.58
N GLN A 125 -2.12 20.15 10.00
CA GLN A 125 -2.38 20.78 11.29
C GLN A 125 -2.08 19.82 12.45
N THR A 126 -2.46 18.54 12.30
CA THR A 126 -2.25 17.51 13.31
C THR A 126 -0.85 16.90 13.28
N ASN A 127 -0.18 16.92 12.13
CA ASN A 127 1.16 16.37 11.93
C ASN A 127 2.03 17.23 10.99
N PRO A 128 2.57 18.37 11.49
CA PRO A 128 3.41 19.25 10.68
C PRO A 128 4.75 18.63 10.28
N THR A 129 5.19 17.58 10.98
CA THR A 129 6.47 16.89 10.72
C THR A 129 6.52 16.23 9.34
N LEU A 130 5.38 16.01 8.70
CA LEU A 130 5.28 15.52 7.34
C LEU A 130 6.03 16.41 6.33
N LEU A 131 6.29 17.68 6.65
CA LEU A 131 7.04 18.60 5.79
C LEU A 131 8.56 18.59 6.06
N ASN A 132 9.05 17.80 7.01
CA ASN A 132 10.47 17.80 7.41
C ASN A 132 11.43 17.34 6.30
N PHE A 133 10.91 16.70 5.25
CA PHE A 133 11.71 16.40 4.05
C PHE A 133 12.11 17.66 3.26
N SER A 134 11.45 18.80 3.52
CA SER A 134 11.71 20.08 2.88
C SER A 134 12.16 21.12 3.90
N LYS A 135 13.36 21.66 3.71
CA LYS A 135 13.94 22.71 4.55
C LYS A 135 13.01 23.91 4.76
N TYR A 136 12.24 24.28 3.73
CA TYR A 136 11.35 25.43 3.76
C TYR A 136 9.86 25.04 3.80
N GLY A 137 9.54 23.74 3.83
CA GLY A 137 8.16 23.26 3.72
C GLY A 137 7.24 23.86 4.78
N GLY A 138 7.71 23.92 6.03
CA GLY A 138 6.95 24.48 7.15
C GLY A 138 6.63 25.98 7.04
N LEU A 139 7.40 26.74 6.24
CA LEU A 139 7.24 28.19 6.08
C LEU A 139 6.32 28.57 4.92
N LEU A 140 5.95 27.61 4.07
CA LEU A 140 5.12 27.87 2.92
C LEU A 140 3.67 28.24 3.33
N PRO A 141 2.98 29.10 2.55
CA PRO A 141 1.54 29.22 2.60
C PRO A 141 0.84 27.87 2.47
N GLU A 142 -0.31 27.70 3.13
CA GLU A 142 -1.01 26.40 3.24
C GLU A 142 -1.25 25.72 1.88
N LYS A 143 -1.74 26.47 0.88
CA LYS A 143 -1.96 25.94 -0.48
C LYS A 143 -0.71 25.29 -1.09
N TYR A 144 0.48 25.84 -0.80
CA TYR A 144 1.74 25.31 -1.30
C TYR A 144 2.26 24.14 -0.46
N LYS A 145 1.96 24.10 0.85
CA LYS A 145 2.23 22.92 1.69
C LYS A 145 1.44 21.72 1.21
N VAL A 146 0.15 21.91 0.94
CA VAL A 146 -0.74 20.87 0.39
C VAL A 146 -0.22 20.39 -0.97
N SER A 147 0.06 21.31 -1.90
CA SER A 147 0.61 20.97 -3.21
C SER A 147 1.95 20.23 -3.11
N LEU A 148 2.84 20.64 -2.20
CA LEU A 148 4.13 20.00 -1.98
C LEU A 148 3.97 18.55 -1.51
N LEU A 149 3.08 18.30 -0.54
CA LEU A 149 2.79 16.94 -0.07
C LEU A 149 2.19 16.06 -1.16
N LYS A 150 1.21 16.58 -1.92
CA LYS A 150 0.60 15.86 -3.05
C LYS A 150 1.63 15.38 -4.06
N ASN A 151 2.65 16.20 -4.34
CA ASN A 151 3.66 15.89 -5.34
C ASN A 151 4.81 15.02 -4.80
N LYS A 152 5.27 15.28 -3.57
CA LYS A 152 6.50 14.68 -3.03
C LYS A 152 6.27 13.48 -2.12
N TYR A 153 5.13 13.42 -1.43
CA TYR A 153 4.87 12.41 -0.41
C TYR A 153 3.80 11.39 -0.82
N PHE A 154 2.74 11.84 -1.48
CA PHE A 154 1.61 11.03 -1.94
C PHE A 154 1.67 10.79 -3.46
N ASP A 155 0.85 9.86 -3.94
CA ASP A 155 0.60 9.60 -5.36
C ASP A 155 -0.88 9.25 -5.62
N PHE A 156 -1.73 10.27 -5.70
CA PHE A 156 -3.18 10.06 -5.84
C PHE A 156 -3.58 9.44 -7.18
N GLN A 157 -2.96 9.87 -8.29
CA GLN A 157 -3.33 9.40 -9.62
C GLN A 157 -3.07 7.90 -9.80
N HIS A 158 -1.87 7.44 -9.41
CA HIS A 158 -1.55 6.02 -9.51
C HIS A 158 -2.30 5.19 -8.46
N THR A 159 -2.53 5.72 -7.25
CA THR A 159 -3.35 5.02 -6.26
C THR A 159 -4.79 4.78 -6.73
N VAL A 160 -5.42 5.75 -7.41
CA VAL A 160 -6.77 5.55 -7.97
C VAL A 160 -6.79 4.40 -8.97
N SER A 161 -5.83 4.42 -9.90
CA SER A 161 -5.74 3.42 -10.94
C SER A 161 -5.50 2.04 -10.31
N PHE A 162 -4.55 1.97 -9.37
CA PHE A 162 -4.24 0.77 -8.60
C PHE A 162 -5.47 0.20 -7.89
N LEU A 163 -6.18 1.01 -7.08
CA LEU A 163 -7.33 0.53 -6.30
C LEU A 163 -8.49 0.05 -7.18
N LYS A 164 -8.66 0.62 -8.38
CA LYS A 164 -9.70 0.20 -9.35
C LYS A 164 -9.37 -1.08 -10.10
N GLU A 165 -8.08 -1.31 -10.36
CA GLU A 165 -7.62 -2.46 -11.16
C GLU A 165 -7.40 -3.70 -10.32
N ILE A 166 -7.04 -3.55 -9.04
CA ILE A 166 -6.68 -4.70 -8.21
C ILE A 166 -7.90 -5.52 -7.78
N LYS A 167 -7.68 -6.83 -7.66
CA LYS A 167 -8.62 -7.78 -7.08
C LYS A 167 -8.00 -8.35 -5.82
N LEU A 168 -8.68 -8.19 -4.69
CA LEU A 168 -8.25 -8.78 -3.42
C LEU A 168 -8.49 -10.29 -3.47
N VAL A 169 -7.44 -11.06 -3.22
CA VAL A 169 -7.46 -12.53 -3.22
C VAL A 169 -7.25 -13.00 -1.78
N ASN A 170 -8.24 -13.69 -1.24
CA ASN A 170 -8.18 -14.25 0.11
C ASN A 170 -7.26 -15.47 0.16
N ASN A 171 -6.76 -15.77 1.37
CA ASN A 171 -6.20 -17.08 1.65
C ASN A 171 -7.29 -18.17 1.55
N ILE A 172 -6.88 -19.35 1.10
CA ILE A 172 -7.65 -20.59 1.10
C ILE A 172 -7.86 -21.06 2.55
#